data_AF-T0Q979-F1
#
_entry.id   AF-T0Q979-F1
#
_cell.length_a   1.000
_cell.length_b   1.000
_cell.length_c   1.000
_cell.angle_alpha   90.00
_cell.angle_beta   90.00
_cell.angle_gamma   90.00
#
_symmetry.space_group_name_H-M   'P 1'
#
loop_
_entity.id
_entity.type
_entity.pdbx_description
1 polymer ?
#
loop_
_entity_poly.entity_id
_entity_poly.type
_entity_poly.pdbx_seq_one_letter_code
_entity_poly.pdbx_strand_id
1 'polypeptide(L)'
;MVVLQAIHCLDTTDDVLSFLDAVPAGVRDASLNALVTLLTANANLWPVADTFNLLEMDILTVARALPSFRKVWVNENSAILKFCRRMTLSPTTVVHANVCAPDLQANFGSWVRNIVSLAIFADGRPLNASALQENLAACARLKALAINWDSAGDAELNVLLALIATSRPRLTVLHLDPMMDSELQRCEGLLKWLVQPNARAFKLNRVDFCSPRSQALDARSALVDDASYD
;
A
#
# COMPACT_ATOMS: atom_id res chain seq x y z
N MET A 1 -8.52 -2.01 25.29
CA MET A 1 -7.47 -2.70 24.51
C MET A 1 -7.89 -4.09 24.04
N VAL A 2 -8.44 -4.97 24.92
CA VAL A 2 -8.86 -6.34 24.53
C VAL A 2 -10.00 -6.34 23.49
N VAL A 3 -11.02 -5.50 23.67
CA VAL A 3 -12.15 -5.37 22.73
C VAL A 3 -11.68 -5.04 21.31
N LEU A 4 -10.74 -4.10 21.18
CA LEU A 4 -10.19 -3.69 19.89
C LEU A 4 -9.42 -4.83 19.19
N GLN A 5 -8.67 -5.62 19.97
CA GLN A 5 -7.96 -6.78 19.42
C GLN A 5 -8.93 -7.87 18.96
N ALA A 6 -10.01 -8.11 19.71
CA ALA A 6 -11.04 -9.07 19.33
C ALA A 6 -11.74 -8.68 18.03
N ILE A 7 -12.16 -7.41 17.86
CA ILE A 7 -12.79 -6.98 16.60
C ILE A 7 -11.82 -7.06 15.42
N HIS A 8 -10.52 -6.85 15.63
CA HIS A 8 -9.50 -6.97 14.57
C HIS A 8 -9.30 -8.41 14.05
N CYS A 9 -9.92 -9.40 14.70
CA CYS A 9 -9.99 -10.80 14.26
C CYS A 9 -11.29 -11.13 13.53
N LEU A 10 -12.23 -10.18 13.41
CA LEU A 10 -13.49 -10.35 12.69
C LEU A 10 -13.35 -9.74 11.29
N ASP A 11 -13.83 -10.46 10.28
CA ASP A 11 -13.66 -10.07 8.88
C ASP A 11 -14.86 -9.31 8.32
N THR A 12 -16.05 -9.48 8.91
CA THR A 12 -17.28 -8.84 8.44
C THR A 12 -17.76 -7.72 9.36
N THR A 13 -18.42 -6.71 8.78
CA THR A 13 -19.04 -5.61 9.54
C THR A 13 -20.12 -6.12 10.48
N ASP A 14 -20.94 -7.09 10.03
CA ASP A 14 -22.05 -7.63 10.83
C ASP A 14 -21.52 -8.33 12.10
N ASP A 15 -20.42 -9.07 11.99
CA ASP A 15 -19.77 -9.69 13.15
C ASP A 15 -19.24 -8.64 14.12
N VAL A 16 -18.61 -7.58 13.60
CA VAL A 16 -18.08 -6.47 14.42
C VAL A 16 -19.20 -5.74 15.14
N LEU A 17 -20.29 -5.40 14.46
CA LEU A 17 -21.44 -4.73 15.05
C LEU A 17 -22.10 -5.62 16.10
N SER A 18 -22.35 -6.90 15.78
CA SER A 18 -22.92 -7.88 16.72
C SER A 18 -22.05 -8.02 17.98
N PHE A 19 -20.73 -8.10 17.81
CA PHE A 19 -19.79 -8.16 18.94
C PHE A 19 -19.82 -6.87 19.76
N LEU A 20 -19.77 -5.69 19.11
CA LEU A 20 -19.78 -4.41 19.79
C LEU A 20 -21.11 -4.14 20.51
N ASP A 21 -22.23 -4.66 20.02
CA ASP A 21 -23.53 -4.55 20.69
C ASP A 21 -23.64 -5.46 21.92
N ALA A 22 -22.95 -6.61 21.90
CA ALA A 22 -22.81 -7.48 23.07
C ALA A 22 -21.85 -6.90 24.14
N VAL A 23 -20.96 -5.97 23.77
CA VAL A 23 -20.05 -5.31 24.73
C VAL A 23 -20.83 -4.26 25.54
N PRO A 24 -20.80 -4.31 26.89
CA PRO A 24 -21.49 -3.32 27.72
C PRO A 24 -21.07 -1.89 27.38
N ALA A 25 -22.03 -0.95 27.31
CA ALA A 25 -21.78 0.43 26.88
C ALA A 25 -20.68 1.14 27.68
N GLY A 26 -20.54 0.83 28.98
CA GLY A 26 -19.48 1.41 29.83
C GLY A 26 -18.06 0.91 29.51
N VAL A 27 -17.93 -0.14 28.70
CA VAL A 27 -16.63 -0.70 28.27
C VAL A 27 -16.21 -0.13 26.91
N ARG A 28 -17.16 0.33 26.09
CA ARG A 28 -16.87 0.96 24.79
C ARG A 28 -16.41 2.40 25.00
N ASP A 29 -15.16 2.67 24.65
CA ASP A 29 -14.66 4.03 24.65
C ASP A 29 -15.26 4.87 23.49
N ALA A 30 -14.94 6.16 23.45
CA ALA A 30 -15.44 7.07 22.42
C ALA A 30 -15.04 6.64 20.98
N SER A 31 -13.91 5.94 20.82
CA SER A 31 -13.46 5.49 19.50
C SER A 31 -14.30 4.33 19.00
N LEU A 32 -14.61 3.37 19.88
CA LEU A 32 -15.46 2.22 19.53
C LEU A 32 -16.92 2.64 19.29
N ASN A 33 -17.45 3.56 20.09
CA ASN A 33 -18.81 4.09 19.83
C ASN A 33 -18.86 4.86 18.50
N ALA A 34 -17.82 5.63 18.16
CA ALA A 34 -17.74 6.28 16.86
C ALA A 34 -17.60 5.26 15.72
N LEU A 35 -16.83 4.18 15.91
CA LEU A 35 -16.73 3.09 14.95
C LEU A 35 -18.09 2.45 14.68
N VAL A 36 -18.87 2.13 15.72
CA VAL A 36 -20.25 1.61 15.56
C VAL A 36 -21.07 2.54 14.70
N THR A 37 -21.07 3.86 14.98
CA THR A 37 -21.80 4.84 14.17
C THR A 37 -21.39 4.81 12.70
N LEU A 38 -20.10 4.73 12.39
CA LEU A 38 -19.62 4.68 11.01
C LEU A 38 -20.01 3.36 10.31
N LEU A 39 -19.84 2.22 10.98
CA LEU A 39 -20.14 0.91 10.42
C LEU A 39 -21.64 0.71 10.17
N THR A 40 -22.49 1.25 11.05
CA THR A 40 -23.94 1.28 10.84
C THR A 40 -24.32 2.17 9.65
N ALA A 41 -23.59 3.27 9.41
CA ALA A 41 -23.83 4.15 8.28
C ALA A 41 -23.32 3.57 6.94
N ASN A 42 -22.21 2.83 6.97
CA ASN A 42 -21.62 2.20 5.80
C ASN A 42 -20.86 0.92 6.16
N ALA A 43 -21.42 -0.21 5.78
CA ALA A 43 -20.85 -1.53 6.06
C ALA A 43 -19.57 -1.82 5.27
N ASN A 44 -19.23 -1.05 4.23
CA ASN A 44 -18.02 -1.29 3.41
C ASN A 44 -16.75 -0.68 4.00
N LEU A 45 -16.78 -0.17 5.24
CA LEU A 45 -15.61 0.37 5.92
C LEU A 45 -14.77 -0.67 6.66
N TRP A 46 -15.25 -1.91 6.77
CA TRP A 46 -14.55 -3.01 7.45
C TRP A 46 -14.23 -4.14 6.47
N PRO A 47 -13.07 -4.82 6.58
CA PRO A 47 -11.97 -4.60 7.53
C PRO A 47 -10.96 -3.53 7.07
N VAL A 48 -11.13 -3.00 5.85
CA VAL A 48 -10.28 -1.97 5.25
C VAL A 48 -11.13 -0.73 4.98
N ALA A 49 -10.84 0.36 5.68
CA ALA A 49 -11.55 1.61 5.45
C ALA A 49 -10.96 2.35 4.25
N ASP A 50 -11.75 2.55 3.19
CA ASP A 50 -11.37 3.44 2.10
C ASP A 50 -11.60 4.90 2.52
N THR A 51 -10.53 5.71 2.41
CA THR A 51 -10.59 7.15 2.70
C THR A 51 -11.61 7.93 1.86
N PHE A 52 -11.96 7.46 0.67
CA PHE A 52 -13.03 8.06 -0.14
C PHE A 52 -14.38 7.97 0.59
N ASN A 53 -14.73 6.78 1.11
CA ASN A 53 -15.95 6.58 1.89
C ASN A 53 -15.94 7.37 3.21
N LEU A 54 -14.77 7.48 3.85
CA LEU A 54 -14.62 8.25 5.09
C LEU A 54 -14.80 9.77 4.87
N LEU A 55 -14.45 10.29 3.69
CA LEU A 55 -14.63 11.71 3.38
C LEU A 55 -16.09 12.15 3.28
N GLU A 56 -16.99 11.21 2.97
CA GLU A 56 -18.44 11.49 2.86
C GLU A 56 -19.13 11.52 4.23
N MET A 57 -18.41 11.21 5.31
CA MET A 57 -18.94 11.08 6.66
C MET A 57 -18.62 12.29 7.55
N ASP A 58 -19.27 12.34 8.71
CA ASP A 58 -18.97 13.36 9.72
C ASP A 58 -17.51 13.28 10.19
N ILE A 59 -16.76 14.35 9.94
CA ILE A 59 -15.33 14.42 10.17
C ILE A 59 -14.93 14.19 11.64
N LEU A 60 -15.78 14.60 12.59
CA LEU A 60 -15.53 14.41 14.02
C LEU A 60 -15.71 12.95 14.42
N THR A 61 -16.73 12.30 13.88
CA THR A 61 -16.98 10.86 14.07
C THR A 61 -15.84 10.05 13.45
N VAL A 62 -15.41 10.39 12.23
CA VAL A 62 -14.25 9.78 11.58
C VAL A 62 -12.98 9.95 12.41
N ALA A 63 -12.66 11.17 12.86
CA ALA A 63 -11.49 11.43 13.69
C ALA A 63 -11.46 10.58 14.98
N ARG A 64 -12.63 10.36 15.59
CA ARG A 64 -12.77 9.55 16.81
C ARG A 64 -12.65 8.06 16.53
N ALA A 65 -13.21 7.57 15.43
CA ALA A 65 -13.18 6.15 15.05
C ALA A 65 -11.83 5.72 14.45
N LEU A 66 -11.07 6.65 13.88
CA LEU A 66 -9.86 6.35 13.13
C LEU A 66 -8.82 5.47 13.87
N PRO A 67 -8.56 5.69 15.18
CA PRO A 67 -7.68 4.81 15.96
C PRO A 67 -8.14 3.35 16.06
N SER A 68 -9.42 3.06 15.83
CA SER A 68 -10.00 1.72 15.88
C SER A 68 -9.84 0.94 14.56
N PHE A 69 -9.54 1.61 13.44
CA PHE A 69 -9.30 0.91 12.17
C PHE A 69 -7.91 0.26 12.13
N ARG A 70 -7.89 -1.01 11.73
CA ARG A 70 -6.65 -1.77 11.54
C ARG A 70 -5.98 -1.46 10.22
N LYS A 71 -6.75 -1.39 9.14
CA LYS A 71 -6.29 -1.17 7.77
C LYS A 71 -7.02 0.04 7.18
N VAL A 72 -6.29 0.88 6.45
CA VAL A 72 -6.82 2.02 5.71
C VAL A 72 -6.28 1.99 4.28
N TRP A 73 -7.17 2.20 3.32
CA TRP A 73 -6.82 2.35 1.92
C TRP A 73 -6.92 3.81 1.50
N VAL A 74 -5.88 4.32 0.86
CA VAL A 74 -5.77 5.72 0.44
C VAL A 74 -5.51 5.80 -1.05
N ASN A 75 -6.47 6.36 -1.79
CA ASN A 75 -6.28 6.74 -3.17
C ASN A 75 -5.99 8.23 -3.24
N GLU A 76 -4.91 8.64 -3.92
CA GLU A 76 -4.54 10.05 -3.99
C GLU A 76 -5.66 10.88 -4.63
N ASN A 77 -6.17 11.81 -3.84
CA ASN A 77 -7.09 12.85 -4.27
C ASN A 77 -6.83 14.08 -3.40
N SER A 78 -6.90 15.28 -3.97
CA SER A 78 -6.62 16.52 -3.22
C SER A 78 -7.41 16.68 -1.91
N ALA A 79 -8.66 16.20 -1.84
CA ALA A 79 -9.47 16.20 -0.63
C ALA A 79 -8.96 15.16 0.38
N ILE A 80 -8.62 13.96 -0.09
CA ILE A 80 -8.04 12.87 0.72
C ILE A 80 -6.71 13.30 1.33
N LEU A 81 -5.84 13.96 0.56
CA LEU A 81 -4.55 14.46 1.08
C LEU A 81 -4.73 15.55 2.16
N LYS A 82 -5.75 16.40 2.04
CA LYS A 82 -6.09 17.36 3.10
C LYS A 82 -6.59 16.64 4.36
N PHE A 83 -7.36 15.56 4.18
CA PHE A 83 -7.83 14.72 5.27
C PHE A 83 -6.69 14.01 5.99
N CYS A 84 -5.81 13.30 5.27
CA CYS A 84 -4.66 12.59 5.84
C CYS A 84 -3.76 13.51 6.68
N ARG A 85 -3.53 14.76 6.22
CA ARG A 85 -2.72 15.75 6.95
C ARG A 85 -3.34 16.24 8.26
N ARG A 86 -4.67 16.22 8.39
CA ARG A 86 -5.40 16.69 9.58
C ARG A 86 -5.60 15.61 10.62
N MET A 87 -5.59 14.35 10.18
CA MET A 87 -5.92 13.21 11.02
C MET A 87 -4.66 12.52 11.52
N THR A 88 -4.74 11.93 12.71
CA THR A 88 -3.67 11.14 13.30
C THR A 88 -4.04 9.66 13.24
N LEU A 89 -3.10 8.83 12.78
CA LEU A 89 -3.24 7.38 12.85
C LEU A 89 -2.54 6.80 14.07
N SER A 90 -3.11 5.72 14.58
CA SER A 90 -2.38 4.84 15.49
C SER A 90 -1.09 4.36 14.79
N PRO A 91 0.06 4.29 15.48
CA PRO A 91 1.30 3.75 14.91
C PRO A 91 1.18 2.31 14.40
N THR A 92 0.17 1.56 14.86
CA THR A 92 -0.08 0.17 14.46
C THR A 92 -0.93 0.04 13.19
N THR A 93 -1.71 1.08 12.83
CA THR A 93 -2.58 1.06 11.64
C THR A 93 -1.74 0.76 10.39
N VAL A 94 -2.30 -0.08 9.54
CA VAL A 94 -1.73 -0.51 8.26
C VAL A 94 -2.28 0.40 7.17
N VAL A 95 -1.41 1.07 6.42
CA VAL A 95 -1.84 1.93 5.30
C VAL A 95 -1.42 1.32 3.97
N HIS A 96 -2.40 1.23 3.08
CA HIS A 96 -2.22 0.94 1.66
C HIS A 96 -2.46 2.25 0.89
N ALA A 97 -1.52 2.64 0.03
CA ALA A 97 -1.57 3.94 -0.64
C ALA A 97 -1.33 3.82 -2.14
N ASN A 98 -2.11 4.56 -2.93
CA ASN A 98 -1.98 4.73 -4.37
C ASN A 98 -1.70 6.22 -4.66
N VAL A 99 -0.61 6.54 -5.37
CA VAL A 99 -0.16 7.92 -5.61
C VAL A 99 0.27 8.16 -7.06
N CYS A 100 0.00 9.34 -7.61
CA CYS A 100 0.39 9.82 -8.94
C CYS A 100 1.66 10.70 -8.92
N ALA A 101 2.15 11.11 -7.74
CA ALA A 101 3.43 11.81 -7.60
C ALA A 101 4.03 11.54 -6.21
N PRO A 102 5.31 11.18 -6.12
CA PRO A 102 5.78 10.52 -4.91
C PRO A 102 6.07 11.46 -3.75
N ASP A 103 5.67 12.73 -3.65
CA ASP A 103 5.94 13.52 -2.41
C ASP A 103 5.07 13.03 -1.22
N LEU A 104 5.42 11.86 -0.70
CA LEU A 104 4.66 11.14 0.32
C LEU A 104 4.65 11.93 1.61
N GLN A 105 5.73 12.62 1.95
CA GLN A 105 5.83 13.39 3.17
C GLN A 105 4.88 14.59 3.14
N ALA A 106 4.81 15.32 2.02
CA ALA A 106 3.84 16.40 1.86
C ALA A 106 2.39 15.89 1.81
N ASN A 107 2.18 14.74 1.16
CA ASN A 107 0.85 14.19 0.91
C ASN A 107 0.22 13.51 2.13
N PHE A 108 0.98 12.69 2.85
CA PHE A 108 0.51 11.83 3.93
C PHE A 108 1.00 12.25 5.32
N GLY A 109 1.97 13.18 5.41
CA GLY A 109 2.47 13.70 6.67
C GLY A 109 2.95 12.60 7.62
N SER A 110 2.30 12.46 8.77
CA SER A 110 2.68 11.46 9.78
C SER A 110 2.30 10.02 9.40
N TRP A 111 1.44 9.82 8.39
CA TRP A 111 0.96 8.50 7.98
C TRP A 111 1.99 7.73 7.14
N VAL A 112 3.01 8.41 6.60
CA VAL A 112 4.05 7.79 5.74
C VAL A 112 4.70 6.59 6.43
N ARG A 113 4.97 6.68 7.74
CA ARG A 113 5.56 5.58 8.52
C ARG A 113 4.65 4.35 8.65
N ASN A 114 3.35 4.50 8.42
CA ASN A 114 2.35 3.44 8.49
C ASN A 114 2.13 2.73 7.14
N ILE A 115 2.69 3.25 6.05
CA ILE A 115 2.55 2.68 4.71
C ILE A 115 3.27 1.32 4.66
N VAL A 116 2.50 0.26 4.40
CA VAL A 116 3.02 -1.10 4.18
C VAL A 116 2.98 -1.52 2.72
N SER A 117 2.08 -0.92 1.94
CA SER A 117 1.87 -1.17 0.52
C SER A 117 1.72 0.16 -0.18
N LEU A 118 2.54 0.38 -1.20
CA LEU A 118 2.56 1.61 -1.98
C LEU A 118 2.46 1.28 -3.47
N ALA A 119 1.50 1.85 -4.17
CA ALA A 119 1.46 1.89 -5.62
C ALA A 119 1.76 3.32 -6.10
N ILE A 120 2.72 3.45 -7.02
CA ILE A 120 3.12 4.72 -7.63
C ILE A 120 2.75 4.67 -9.11
N PHE A 121 1.99 5.65 -9.58
CA PHE A 121 1.61 5.85 -10.97
C PHE A 121 2.36 7.06 -11.51
N ALA A 122 3.20 6.87 -12.53
CA ALA A 122 4.05 7.94 -13.03
C ALA A 122 3.35 8.87 -14.05
N ASP A 123 2.14 8.53 -14.53
CA ASP A 123 1.26 9.34 -15.40
C ASP A 123 1.99 10.21 -16.44
N GLY A 124 2.84 9.63 -17.29
CA GLY A 124 3.56 10.39 -18.32
C GLY A 124 4.85 11.07 -17.86
N ARG A 125 5.24 10.96 -16.58
CA ARG A 125 6.35 11.68 -15.97
C ARG A 125 7.50 10.73 -15.66
N PRO A 126 8.76 11.13 -15.95
CA PRO A 126 9.91 10.33 -15.55
C PRO A 126 9.99 10.24 -14.02
N LEU A 127 10.27 9.03 -13.51
CA LEU A 127 10.48 8.81 -12.10
C LEU A 127 11.76 9.54 -11.65
N ASN A 128 11.62 10.52 -10.78
CA ASN A 128 12.76 11.16 -10.14
C ASN A 128 13.38 10.19 -9.11
N ALA A 129 14.55 9.64 -9.43
CA ALA A 129 15.24 8.67 -8.59
C ALA A 129 15.50 9.21 -7.17
N SER A 130 16.03 10.43 -7.03
CA SER A 130 16.32 11.01 -5.72
C SER A 130 15.06 11.17 -4.87
N ALA A 131 13.97 11.68 -5.46
CA ALA A 131 12.69 11.80 -4.77
C ALA A 131 12.16 10.41 -4.39
N LEU A 132 12.19 9.43 -5.31
CA LEU A 132 11.75 8.08 -5.00
C LEU A 132 12.56 7.47 -3.85
N GLN A 133 13.87 7.65 -3.83
CA GLN A 133 14.74 7.17 -2.75
C GLN A 133 14.35 7.77 -1.39
N GLU A 134 14.16 9.09 -1.32
CA GLU A 134 13.73 9.77 -0.09
C GLU A 134 12.37 9.27 0.42
N ASN A 135 11.41 9.14 -0.49
CA ASN A 135 10.07 8.68 -0.17
C ASN A 135 10.01 7.22 0.24
N LEU A 136 10.76 6.37 -0.47
CA LEU A 136 10.96 5.01 -0.06
C LEU A 136 11.58 5.00 1.33
N ALA A 137 12.66 5.73 1.61
CA ALA A 137 13.33 5.80 2.91
C ALA A 137 12.44 6.30 4.08
N ALA A 138 11.40 7.08 3.81
CA ALA A 138 10.42 7.50 4.82
C ALA A 138 9.41 6.39 5.20
N CYS A 139 9.08 5.48 4.28
CA CYS A 139 8.11 4.39 4.51
C CYS A 139 8.67 3.20 5.29
N ALA A 140 9.04 3.37 6.57
CA ALA A 140 9.82 2.37 7.33
C ALA A 140 9.19 0.96 7.42
N ARG A 141 7.88 0.85 7.23
CA ARG A 141 7.11 -0.40 7.28
C ARG A 141 6.78 -0.98 5.89
N LEU A 142 7.28 -0.38 4.81
CA LEU A 142 6.95 -0.79 3.45
C LEU A 142 7.40 -2.23 3.18
N LYS A 143 6.47 -3.05 2.70
CA LYS A 143 6.67 -4.46 2.34
C LYS A 143 6.30 -4.75 0.89
N ALA A 144 5.32 -4.03 0.35
CA ALA A 144 4.88 -4.16 -1.03
C ALA A 144 5.05 -2.82 -1.76
N LEU A 145 5.62 -2.88 -2.96
CA LEU A 145 5.79 -1.73 -3.84
C LEU A 145 5.31 -2.10 -5.23
N ALA A 146 4.37 -1.34 -5.76
CA ALA A 146 3.97 -1.36 -7.15
C ALA A 146 4.39 -0.05 -7.80
N ILE A 147 4.99 -0.11 -8.99
CA ILE A 147 5.34 1.08 -9.75
C ILE A 147 4.82 0.87 -11.17
N ASN A 148 3.97 1.80 -11.60
CA ASN A 148 3.51 1.94 -12.96
C ASN A 148 4.20 3.16 -13.58
N TRP A 149 4.92 2.97 -14.69
CA TRP A 149 5.69 4.03 -15.34
C TRP A 149 5.66 3.88 -16.86
N ASP A 150 5.93 4.92 -17.65
CA ASP A 150 5.61 4.88 -19.10
C ASP A 150 6.43 3.87 -19.91
N SER A 151 7.75 3.92 -19.80
CA SER A 151 8.68 3.01 -20.49
C SER A 151 9.93 2.83 -19.64
N ALA A 152 10.47 1.61 -19.53
CA ALA A 152 11.81 1.42 -18.99
C ALA A 152 12.72 0.84 -20.06
N GLY A 153 13.80 1.55 -20.36
CA GLY A 153 14.98 0.89 -20.89
C GLY A 153 15.66 0.02 -19.82
N ASP A 154 16.47 -0.96 -20.25
CA ASP A 154 17.30 -1.80 -19.37
C ASP A 154 18.04 -0.98 -18.29
N ALA A 155 18.63 0.14 -18.69
CA ALA A 155 19.43 0.99 -17.80
C ALA A 155 18.57 1.58 -16.67
N GLU A 156 17.38 2.08 -17.00
CA GLU A 156 16.47 2.72 -16.04
C GLU A 156 15.91 1.70 -15.07
N LEU A 157 15.49 0.53 -15.56
CA LEU A 157 15.04 -0.57 -14.71
C LEU A 157 16.14 -1.01 -13.74
N ASN A 158 17.38 -1.16 -14.22
CA ASN A 158 18.50 -1.56 -13.37
C ASN A 158 18.80 -0.51 -12.29
N VAL A 159 18.74 0.78 -12.63
CA VAL A 159 18.88 1.89 -11.66
C VAL A 159 17.75 1.84 -10.63
N LEU A 160 16.50 1.68 -11.08
CA LEU A 160 15.32 1.59 -10.23
C LEU A 160 15.42 0.43 -9.24
N LEU A 161 15.79 -0.77 -9.72
CA LEU A 161 15.93 -1.95 -8.88
C LEU A 161 17.06 -1.81 -7.86
N ALA A 162 18.21 -1.24 -8.26
CA ALA A 162 19.32 -0.96 -7.34
C ALA A 162 18.91 0.05 -6.25
N LEU A 163 18.15 1.08 -6.63
CA LEU A 163 17.61 2.07 -5.71
C LEU A 163 16.63 1.46 -4.73
N ILE A 164 15.68 0.64 -5.21
CA ILE A 164 14.70 -0.06 -4.35
C ILE A 164 15.42 -1.00 -3.38
N ALA A 165 16.37 -1.80 -3.87
CA ALA A 165 17.17 -2.70 -3.06
C ALA A 165 17.91 -1.97 -1.93
N THR A 166 18.50 -0.80 -2.25
CA THR A 166 19.27 0.00 -1.29
C THR A 166 18.35 0.70 -0.28
N SER A 167 17.24 1.26 -0.74
CA SER A 167 16.32 2.04 0.11
C SER A 167 15.44 1.15 0.99
N ARG A 168 15.08 -0.03 0.49
CA ARG A 168 14.14 -0.96 1.12
C ARG A 168 14.61 -2.42 1.05
N PRO A 169 15.68 -2.79 1.79
CA PRO A 169 16.21 -4.16 1.81
C PRO A 169 15.26 -5.20 2.41
N ARG A 170 14.15 -4.76 3.05
CA ARG A 170 13.10 -5.62 3.62
C ARG A 170 11.85 -5.71 2.74
N LEU A 171 11.88 -5.15 1.53
CA LEU A 171 10.77 -5.27 0.59
C LEU A 171 10.56 -6.75 0.25
N THR A 172 9.30 -7.20 0.30
CA THR A 172 8.94 -8.61 0.05
C THR A 172 8.21 -8.80 -1.27
N VAL A 173 7.43 -7.79 -1.69
CA VAL A 173 6.64 -7.82 -2.91
C VAL A 173 7.04 -6.64 -3.78
N LEU A 174 7.39 -6.92 -5.03
CA LEU A 174 7.66 -5.90 -6.03
C LEU A 174 6.84 -6.17 -7.29
N HIS A 175 6.06 -5.17 -7.69
CA HIS A 175 5.31 -5.17 -8.94
C HIS A 175 5.77 -4.00 -9.79
N LEU A 176 6.16 -4.31 -11.01
CA LEU A 176 6.61 -3.36 -12.01
C LEU A 176 5.68 -3.48 -13.22
N ASP A 177 5.07 -2.37 -13.62
CA ASP A 177 4.07 -2.35 -14.69
C ASP A 177 4.35 -1.19 -15.66
N PRO A 178 5.26 -1.37 -16.64
CA PRO A 178 5.46 -0.37 -17.67
C PRO A 178 4.15 -0.15 -18.47
N MET A 179 3.76 1.09 -18.73
CA MET A 179 2.53 1.38 -19.48
C MET A 179 2.65 0.93 -20.93
N MET A 180 3.85 1.00 -21.52
CA MET A 180 4.16 0.57 -22.87
C MET A 180 4.97 -0.73 -22.87
N ASP A 181 4.74 -1.56 -23.88
CA ASP A 181 5.52 -2.77 -24.10
C ASP A 181 7.01 -2.40 -24.20
N SER A 182 7.82 -3.05 -23.36
CA SER A 182 9.24 -2.76 -23.25
C SER A 182 10.06 -4.03 -23.50
N GLU A 183 11.13 -3.92 -24.27
CA GLU A 183 12.06 -5.02 -24.49
C GLU A 183 13.19 -4.97 -23.47
N LEU A 184 13.36 -6.03 -22.67
CA LEU A 184 14.52 -6.17 -21.79
C LEU A 184 15.57 -7.08 -22.42
N GLN A 185 16.75 -6.51 -22.68
CA GLN A 185 17.90 -7.27 -23.19
C GLN A 185 18.73 -7.85 -22.04
N ARG A 186 18.80 -7.14 -20.90
CA ARG A 186 19.62 -7.50 -19.74
C ARG A 186 18.80 -7.51 -18.46
N CYS A 187 18.75 -8.67 -17.81
CA CYS A 187 18.00 -8.87 -16.56
C CYS A 187 18.89 -8.86 -15.30
N GLU A 188 20.07 -8.25 -15.33
CA GLU A 188 21.03 -8.35 -14.22
C GLU A 188 20.51 -7.76 -12.91
N GLY A 189 19.95 -6.55 -12.93
CA GLY A 189 19.35 -5.92 -11.76
C GLY A 189 18.15 -6.70 -11.24
N LEU A 190 17.35 -7.27 -12.15
CA LEU A 190 16.22 -8.11 -11.80
C LEU A 190 16.69 -9.38 -11.07
N LEU A 191 17.67 -10.07 -11.63
CA LEU A 191 18.27 -11.24 -11.01
C LEU A 191 18.86 -10.90 -9.63
N LYS A 192 19.56 -9.77 -9.50
CA LYS A 192 20.09 -9.28 -8.21
C LYS A 192 18.99 -9.02 -7.18
N TRP A 193 17.83 -8.51 -7.60
CA TRP A 193 16.71 -8.31 -6.69
C TRP A 193 16.05 -9.64 -6.29
N LEU A 194 15.83 -10.55 -7.24
CA LEU A 194 15.19 -11.85 -7.02
C LEU A 194 15.97 -12.76 -6.06
N VAL A 195 17.30 -12.64 -6.00
CA VAL A 195 18.13 -13.42 -5.07
C VAL A 195 18.19 -12.83 -3.66
N GLN A 196 17.52 -11.70 -3.40
CA GLN A 196 17.48 -11.12 -2.06
C GLN A 196 16.73 -12.05 -1.08
N PRO A 197 17.21 -12.18 0.17
CA PRO A 197 16.63 -13.11 1.15
C PRO A 197 15.18 -12.77 1.52
N ASN A 198 14.74 -11.53 1.29
CA ASN A 198 13.40 -11.06 1.61
C ASN A 198 12.45 -11.05 0.41
N ALA A 199 12.94 -11.24 -0.83
CA ALA A 199 12.09 -11.30 -2.00
C ALA A 199 11.14 -12.50 -1.89
N ARG A 200 9.83 -12.27 -2.02
CA ARG A 200 8.78 -13.30 -1.91
C ARG A 200 7.88 -13.34 -3.13
N ALA A 201 7.52 -12.18 -3.66
CA ALA A 201 6.74 -12.09 -4.88
C ALA A 201 7.30 -11.01 -5.81
N PHE A 202 7.30 -11.33 -7.10
CA PHE A 202 7.72 -10.43 -8.17
C PHE A 202 6.71 -10.51 -9.31
N LYS A 203 6.27 -9.36 -9.79
CA LYS A 203 5.41 -9.26 -10.97
C LYS A 203 5.99 -8.23 -11.92
N LEU A 204 6.12 -8.61 -13.19
CA LEU A 204 6.53 -7.73 -14.27
C LEU A 204 5.55 -7.95 -15.42
N ASN A 205 4.80 -6.92 -15.77
CA ASN A 205 3.84 -6.96 -16.86
C ASN A 205 4.44 -6.30 -18.11
N ARG A 206 3.91 -6.63 -19.30
CA ARG A 206 4.19 -5.89 -20.56
C ARG A 206 5.68 -5.74 -20.87
N VAL A 207 6.44 -6.79 -20.61
CA VAL A 207 7.87 -6.83 -20.91
C VAL A 207 8.18 -8.07 -21.71
N ASP A 208 8.81 -7.85 -22.88
CA ASP A 208 9.33 -8.90 -23.71
C ASP A 208 10.82 -9.15 -23.40
N PHE A 209 11.16 -10.42 -23.25
CA PHE A 209 12.53 -10.85 -22.95
C PHE A 209 13.22 -11.30 -24.25
N CYS A 210 13.93 -10.37 -24.90
CA CYS A 210 14.50 -10.60 -26.25
C CYS A 210 15.71 -11.54 -26.32
N SER A 211 16.27 -11.99 -25.18
CA SER A 211 17.43 -12.88 -25.17
C SER A 211 17.03 -14.32 -24.76
N PRO A 212 17.67 -15.37 -25.32
CA PRO A 212 17.45 -16.75 -24.87
C PRO A 212 17.70 -16.94 -23.36
N ARG A 213 18.59 -16.12 -22.79
CA ARG A 213 18.90 -16.11 -21.35
C ARG A 213 17.81 -15.49 -20.50
N SER A 214 17.03 -14.56 -21.07
CA SER A 214 15.89 -13.94 -20.42
C SER A 214 14.58 -14.71 -20.62
N GLN A 215 14.46 -15.54 -21.66
CA GLN A 215 13.36 -16.52 -21.79
C GLN A 215 13.35 -17.57 -20.66
N ALA A 216 14.51 -17.93 -20.09
CA ALA A 216 14.58 -18.84 -18.94
C ALA A 216 14.04 -18.22 -17.63
N LEU A 217 13.95 -16.89 -17.54
CA LEU A 217 13.37 -16.17 -16.39
C LEU A 217 11.84 -16.18 -16.44
N ASP A 218 11.27 -16.11 -17.64
CA ASP A 218 9.81 -16.10 -17.88
C ASP A 218 9.13 -17.36 -17.32
N ALA A 219 9.79 -18.51 -17.44
CA ALA A 219 9.34 -19.78 -16.86
C ALA A 219 9.30 -19.79 -15.31
N ARG A 220 10.04 -18.89 -14.63
CA ARG A 220 10.08 -18.79 -13.16
C ARG A 220 9.09 -17.76 -12.61
N SER A 221 8.78 -16.70 -13.34
CA SER A 221 7.77 -15.70 -12.97
C SER A 221 6.34 -16.26 -13.02
N ALA A 222 6.04 -17.14 -13.97
CA ALA A 222 4.72 -17.77 -14.10
C ALA A 222 4.28 -18.62 -12.89
N LEU A 223 5.22 -19.00 -11.99
CA LEU A 223 4.92 -19.78 -10.78
C LEU A 223 4.44 -18.93 -9.59
N VAL A 224 4.40 -17.60 -9.71
CA VAL A 224 4.12 -16.66 -8.60
C VAL A 224 2.75 -15.95 -8.75
N ASP A 225 2.03 -16.14 -9.86
CA ASP A 225 0.82 -15.37 -10.20
C ASP A 225 -0.47 -15.79 -9.46
N ASP A 226 -0.45 -16.81 -8.59
CA ASP A 226 -1.65 -17.38 -7.96
C ASP A 226 -1.95 -16.85 -6.53
N ALA A 227 -1.46 -15.65 -6.20
CA ALA A 227 -1.78 -14.98 -4.94
C ALA A 227 -2.65 -13.73 -5.20
N SER A 228 -3.97 -13.93 -5.23
CA SER A 228 -4.95 -12.85 -5.18
C SER A 228 -4.76 -11.98 -3.93
N TYR A 229 -4.89 -10.67 -4.11
CA TYR A 229 -4.69 -9.65 -3.08
C TYR A 229 -5.83 -9.68 -2.04
N ASP A 230 -5.53 -10.15 -0.83
CA ASP A 230 -6.33 -9.97 0.41
C ASP A 230 -5.52 -9.24 1.51
#